data_AF-A0A2K9K1F3-F1
#
_entry.id   AF-A0A2K9K1F3-F1
#
_cell.length_a   1.000
_cell.length_b   1.000
_cell.length_c   1.000
_cell.angle_alpha   90.00
_cell.angle_beta   90.00
_cell.angle_gamma   90.00
#
_symmetry.space_group_name_H-M   'P 1'
#
loop_
_entity.id
_entity.type
_entity.pdbx_description
1 polymer ?
#
loop_
_entity_poly.entity_id
_entity_poly.type
_entity_poly.pdbx_seq_one_letter_code
_entity_poly.pdbx_strand_id
1 'polypeptide(L)'
;MLVAGLMLLGLAATQLKSLQFASNSFQYTMALIHGQNAIERIWPLLCELQHNNNDMTLANPLIQQLHPADSRFTLVLPATYSNNMQLTVSWEDKRVKNPAENQISLTTSYPEVADTCSPPAGGGS
;
A
#
# COMPACT_ATOMS: atom_id res chain seq x y z
N MET A 1 -32.04 -27.66 27.14
CA MET A 1 -32.25 -26.34 26.51
C MET A 1 -31.12 -25.37 26.80
N LEU A 2 -30.74 -25.14 28.07
CA LEU A 2 -29.69 -24.17 28.44
C LEU A 2 -28.27 -24.52 27.94
N VAL A 3 -27.87 -25.80 28.06
CA VAL A 3 -26.56 -26.29 27.58
C VAL A 3 -26.41 -26.19 26.06
N ALA A 4 -27.47 -26.53 25.31
CA ALA A 4 -27.48 -26.40 23.86
C ALA A 4 -27.37 -24.93 23.41
N GLY A 5 -28.02 -24.01 24.12
CA GLY A 5 -27.90 -22.57 23.86
C GLY A 5 -26.48 -22.03 24.07
N LEU A 6 -25.80 -22.46 25.14
CA LEU A 6 -24.39 -22.10 25.40
C LEU A 6 -23.44 -22.66 24.33
N MET A 7 -23.68 -23.88 23.86
CA MET A 7 -22.90 -24.48 22.77
C MET A 7 -23.08 -23.73 21.44
N LEU A 8 -24.31 -23.34 21.10
CA LEU A 8 -24.58 -22.54 19.89
C LEU A 8 -23.94 -21.14 19.96
N LEU A 9 -23.95 -20.49 21.12
CA LEU A 9 -23.23 -19.22 21.33
C LEU A 9 -21.72 -19.39 21.18
N GLY A 10 -21.15 -20.47 21.74
CA GLY A 10 -19.73 -20.79 21.60
C GLY A 10 -19.32 -21.00 20.14
N LEU A 11 -20.15 -21.71 19.36
CA LEU A 11 -19.92 -21.92 17.93
C LEU A 11 -20.04 -20.62 17.12
N ALA A 12 -21.00 -19.76 17.45
CA ALA A 12 -21.14 -18.46 16.79
C ALA A 12 -19.90 -17.56 17.04
N ALA A 13 -19.37 -17.57 18.26
CA ALA A 13 -18.16 -16.81 18.61
C ALA A 13 -16.91 -17.29 17.85
N THR A 14 -16.76 -18.60 17.62
CA THR A 14 -15.63 -19.13 16.84
C THR A 14 -15.76 -18.81 15.36
N GLN A 15 -16.96 -18.89 14.80
CA GLN A 15 -17.23 -18.49 13.41
C GLN A 15 -16.92 -17.00 13.19
N LEU A 16 -17.30 -16.13 14.14
CA LEU A 16 -17.01 -14.70 14.07
C LEU A 16 -15.49 -14.43 14.07
N LYS A 17 -14.72 -15.11 14.92
CA LYS A 17 -13.25 -14.99 14.94
C LYS A 17 -12.61 -15.47 13.64
N SER A 18 -13.09 -16.58 13.07
CA SER A 18 -12.64 -17.08 11.77
C SER A 18 -12.86 -16.05 10.67
N LEU A 19 -14.05 -15.43 10.64
CA LEU A 19 -14.37 -14.38 9.67
C LEU A 19 -13.49 -13.14 9.86
N GLN A 20 -13.23 -12.73 11.10
CA GLN A 20 -12.32 -11.61 11.39
C GLN A 20 -10.92 -11.89 10.86
N PHE A 21 -10.40 -13.11 11.07
CA PHE A 21 -9.10 -13.51 10.56
C PHE A 21 -9.07 -13.50 9.02
N ALA A 22 -10.06 -14.13 8.37
CA ALA A 22 -10.16 -14.15 6.91
C ALA A 22 -10.26 -12.72 6.32
N SER A 23 -11.03 -11.85 7.00
CA SER A 23 -11.15 -10.44 6.62
C SER A 23 -9.81 -9.71 6.72
N ASN A 24 -9.02 -9.94 7.78
CA ASN A 24 -7.72 -9.30 7.93
C ASN A 24 -6.71 -9.82 6.89
N SER A 25 -6.68 -11.14 6.64
CA SER A 25 -5.85 -11.72 5.57
C SER A 25 -6.20 -11.18 4.17
N PHE A 26 -7.48 -10.91 3.93
CA PHE A 26 -7.93 -10.26 2.70
C PHE A 26 -7.39 -8.82 2.59
N GLN A 27 -7.50 -8.03 3.65
CA GLN A 27 -6.94 -6.66 3.68
C GLN A 27 -5.42 -6.69 3.47
N TYR A 28 -4.71 -7.61 4.10
CA TYR A 28 -3.27 -7.81 3.90
C TYR A 28 -2.94 -8.05 2.42
N THR A 29 -3.71 -8.93 1.75
CA THR A 29 -3.50 -9.26 0.34
C THR A 29 -3.76 -8.05 -0.55
N MET A 30 -4.82 -7.29 -0.28
CA MET A 30 -5.12 -6.05 -1.00
C MET A 30 -4.05 -4.99 -0.79
N ALA A 31 -3.55 -4.81 0.44
CA ALA A 31 -2.45 -3.91 0.74
C ALA A 31 -1.20 -4.28 -0.06
N LEU A 32 -0.89 -5.57 -0.20
CA LEU A 32 0.22 -6.06 -1.01
C LEU A 32 0.04 -5.70 -2.49
N ILE A 33 -1.15 -5.93 -3.05
CA ILE A 33 -1.45 -5.55 -4.43
C ILE A 33 -1.27 -4.04 -4.63
N HIS A 34 -1.78 -3.22 -3.71
CA HIS A 34 -1.61 -1.78 -3.75
C HIS A 34 -0.14 -1.35 -3.71
N GLY A 35 0.66 -1.95 -2.83
CA GLY A 35 2.09 -1.69 -2.73
C GLY A 35 2.84 -2.10 -4.01
N GLN A 36 2.54 -3.26 -4.58
CA GLN A 36 3.14 -3.70 -5.85
C GLN A 36 2.73 -2.81 -7.02
N ASN A 37 1.46 -2.39 -7.09
CA ASN A 37 1.01 -1.44 -8.10
C ASN A 37 1.74 -0.09 -7.99
N ALA A 38 2.02 0.39 -6.77
CA ALA A 38 2.82 1.59 -6.56
C ALA A 38 4.27 1.39 -7.06
N ILE A 39 4.89 0.26 -6.73
CA ILE A 39 6.23 -0.11 -7.23
C ILE A 39 6.26 -0.10 -8.76
N GLU A 40 5.25 -0.70 -9.40
CA GLU A 40 5.14 -0.77 -10.86
C GLU A 40 4.95 0.61 -11.50
N ARG A 41 4.17 1.49 -10.85
CA ARG A 41 3.93 2.85 -11.36
C ARG A 41 5.10 3.80 -11.16
N ILE A 42 6.08 3.46 -10.32
CA ILE A 42 7.33 4.24 -10.17
C ILE A 42 8.27 4.00 -11.36
N TRP A 43 8.30 2.79 -11.95
CA TRP A 43 9.16 2.46 -13.11
C TRP A 43 9.13 3.49 -14.25
N PRO A 44 7.97 3.92 -14.77
CA PRO A 44 7.92 4.92 -15.83
C PRO A 44 8.32 6.33 -15.37
N LEU A 45 8.42 6.58 -14.06
CA LEU A 45 8.76 7.86 -13.48
C LEU A 45 10.24 7.99 -13.07
N LEU A 46 11.03 6.92 -13.18
CA LEU A 46 12.40 6.87 -12.64
C LEU A 46 13.28 8.02 -13.12
N CYS A 47 13.22 8.37 -14.40
CA CYS A 47 14.05 9.43 -14.94
C CYS A 47 13.71 10.79 -14.32
N GLU A 48 12.42 11.09 -14.21
CA GLU A 48 11.94 12.33 -13.59
C GLU A 48 12.33 12.38 -12.11
N LEU A 49 12.16 11.27 -11.39
CA LEU A 49 12.44 11.18 -9.95
C LEU A 49 13.94 11.20 -9.61
N GLN A 50 14.79 10.69 -10.50
CA GLN A 50 16.25 10.69 -10.31
C GLN A 50 16.87 12.06 -10.65
N HIS A 51 16.42 12.70 -11.74
CA HIS A 51 17.17 13.78 -12.36
C HIS A 51 16.50 15.16 -12.31
N ASN A 52 15.17 15.22 -12.23
CA ASN A 52 14.42 16.48 -12.33
C ASN A 52 13.73 16.88 -11.03
N ASN A 53 12.93 15.97 -10.47
CA ASN A 53 12.14 16.20 -9.27
C ASN A 53 12.06 14.95 -8.39
N ASN A 54 12.90 14.89 -7.37
CA ASN A 54 12.97 13.79 -6.41
C ASN A 54 11.92 13.87 -5.29
N ASP A 55 10.98 14.82 -5.33
CA ASP A 55 9.91 14.93 -4.35
C ASP A 55 8.93 13.76 -4.49
N MET A 56 8.86 12.96 -3.43
CA MET A 56 7.97 11.79 -3.31
C MET A 56 6.76 12.07 -2.40
N THR A 57 6.49 13.34 -2.10
CA THR A 57 5.29 13.75 -1.34
C THR A 57 4.08 13.96 -2.25
N LEU A 58 2.89 14.02 -1.64
CA LEU A 58 1.63 14.30 -2.34
C LEU A 58 1.56 15.70 -3.00
N ALA A 59 2.54 16.58 -2.74
CA ALA A 59 2.67 17.85 -3.44
C ALA A 59 3.06 17.65 -4.92
N ASN A 60 3.77 16.56 -5.23
CA ASN A 60 4.11 16.19 -6.59
C ASN A 60 2.93 15.47 -7.27
N PRO A 61 2.37 16.00 -8.38
CA PRO A 61 1.23 15.39 -9.06
C PRO A 61 1.53 13.98 -9.60
N LEU A 62 2.79 13.68 -9.94
CA LEU A 62 3.19 12.35 -10.39
C LEU A 62 3.10 11.31 -9.28
N ILE A 63 3.23 11.72 -8.03
CA ILE A 63 3.15 10.83 -6.86
C ILE A 63 1.71 10.52 -6.51
N GLN A 64 0.79 11.46 -6.75
CA GLN A 64 -0.64 11.25 -6.49
C GLN A 64 -1.18 10.01 -7.23
N GLN A 65 -0.64 9.70 -8.42
CA GLN A 65 -1.05 8.53 -9.21
C GLN A 65 -0.58 7.18 -8.62
N LEU A 66 0.37 7.20 -7.68
CA LEU A 66 0.86 6.00 -6.98
C LEU A 66 -0.10 5.54 -5.90
N HIS A 67 -0.92 6.45 -5.36
CA HIS A 67 -1.79 6.13 -4.24
C HIS A 67 -2.94 5.19 -4.64
N PRO A 68 -3.37 4.30 -3.71
CA PRO A 68 -4.56 3.47 -3.92
C PRO A 68 -5.80 4.31 -4.21
N ALA A 69 -6.63 3.86 -5.15
CA ALA A 69 -7.95 4.44 -5.37
C ALA A 69 -8.93 4.11 -4.23
N ASP A 70 -8.66 3.03 -3.48
CA ASP A 70 -9.44 2.61 -2.32
C ASP A 70 -8.94 3.38 -1.07
N SER A 71 -9.80 4.24 -0.54
CA SER A 71 -9.51 5.10 0.63
C SER A 71 -9.31 4.34 1.93
N ARG A 72 -9.64 3.04 1.97
CA ARG A 72 -9.35 2.18 3.14
C ARG A 72 -7.86 1.91 3.30
N PHE A 73 -7.07 2.11 2.25
CA PHE A 73 -5.63 1.89 2.24
C PHE A 73 -4.87 3.20 2.14
N THR A 74 -3.85 3.35 2.95
CA THR A 74 -2.93 4.48 2.90
C THR A 74 -1.55 3.99 2.48
N LEU A 75 -1.04 4.54 1.38
CA LEU A 75 0.34 4.35 0.96
C LEU A 75 1.20 5.48 1.54
N VAL A 76 2.32 5.10 2.16
CA VAL A 76 3.34 6.02 2.68
C VAL A 76 4.62 5.73 1.94
N LEU A 77 5.16 6.76 1.27
CA LEU A 77 6.47 6.74 0.63
C LEU A 77 7.43 7.63 1.43
N PRO A 78 8.75 7.46 1.27
CA PRO A 78 9.71 8.45 1.77
C PRO A 78 9.44 9.83 1.16
N ALA A 79 9.86 10.90 1.82
CA ALA A 79 9.68 12.25 1.28
C ALA A 79 10.52 12.53 0.03
N THR A 80 11.63 11.81 -0.12
CA THR A 80 12.59 12.01 -1.22
C THR A 80 12.92 10.67 -1.87
N TYR A 81 13.03 10.68 -3.19
CA TYR A 81 13.38 9.51 -3.98
C TYR A 81 14.77 8.97 -3.63
N SER A 82 14.86 7.65 -3.57
CA SER A 82 16.10 6.88 -3.43
C SER A 82 15.96 5.58 -4.22
N ASN A 83 17.02 5.17 -4.91
CA ASN A 83 17.04 3.90 -5.63
C ASN A 83 16.73 2.71 -4.72
N ASN A 84 17.08 2.80 -3.44
CA ASN A 84 16.66 1.84 -2.43
C ASN A 84 15.73 2.54 -1.45
N MET A 85 14.47 2.13 -1.45
CA MET A 85 13.45 2.73 -0.60
C MET A 85 12.50 1.68 -0.03
N GLN A 86 11.87 2.03 1.08
CA GLN A 86 10.78 1.26 1.66
C GLN A 86 9.50 2.07 1.53
N LEU A 87 8.43 1.39 1.13
CA LEU A 87 7.08 1.92 1.14
C LEU A 87 6.21 1.07 2.06
N THR A 88 5.25 1.73 2.69
CA THR A 88 4.35 1.11 3.65
C THR A 88 2.93 1.29 3.19
N VAL A 89 2.16 0.21 3.17
CA VAL A 89 0.71 0.27 2.94
C VAL A 89 0.01 -0.14 4.22
N SER A 90 -0.85 0.74 4.74
CA SER A 90 -1.63 0.49 5.94
C SER A 90 -3.12 0.53 5.66
N TRP A 91 -3.89 -0.14 6.51
CA TRP A 91 -5.35 -0.08 6.53
C TRP A 91 -5.84 0.12 7.95
N GLU A 92 -7.13 0.38 8.13
CA GLU A 92 -7.73 0.48 9.46
C GLU A 92 -8.63 -0.73 9.75
N ASP A 93 -8.22 -1.57 10.70
CA ASP A 93 -9.10 -2.56 11.33
C ASP A 93 -9.17 -2.32 12.83
N LYS A 94 -10.28 -1.73 13.30
CA LYS A 94 -10.54 -1.40 14.71
C LYS A 94 -10.59 -2.62 15.63
N ARG A 95 -10.67 -3.83 15.07
CA ARG A 95 -10.70 -5.09 15.82
C ARG A 95 -9.29 -5.55 16.20
N VAL A 96 -8.26 -5.05 15.52
CA VAL A 96 -6.86 -5.33 15.76
C VAL A 96 -6.30 -4.28 16.72
N LYS A 97 -5.72 -4.72 17.85
CA LYS A 97 -5.24 -3.82 18.91
C LYS A 97 -3.88 -3.20 18.61
N ASN A 98 -3.07 -3.88 17.79
CA ASN A 98 -1.74 -3.43 17.44
C ASN A 98 -1.76 -2.82 16.03
N PRO A 99 -1.54 -1.51 15.86
CA PRO A 99 -1.55 -0.88 14.54
C PRO A 99 -0.47 -1.43 13.60
N ALA A 100 0.63 -1.99 14.14
CA ALA A 100 1.67 -2.62 13.33
C ALA A 100 1.20 -3.89 12.59
N GLU A 101 0.08 -4.50 13.01
CA GLU A 101 -0.53 -5.64 12.33
C GLU A 101 -1.45 -5.20 11.17
N ASN A 102 -1.77 -3.91 11.06
CA ASN A 102 -2.58 -3.35 9.98
C ASN A 102 -1.73 -2.63 8.92
N GLN A 103 -0.51 -3.10 8.71
CA GLN A 103 0.38 -2.56 7.70
C GLN A 103 1.29 -3.64 7.11
N ILE A 104 1.76 -3.36 5.90
CA ILE A 104 2.85 -4.08 5.26
C ILE A 104 3.94 -3.08 4.88
N SER A 105 5.19 -3.54 4.87
CA SER A 105 6.31 -2.77 4.35
C SER A 105 7.00 -3.54 3.24
N LEU A 106 7.20 -2.87 2.11
CA LEU A 106 7.85 -3.44 0.94
C LEU A 106 9.11 -2.63 0.66
N THR A 107 10.23 -3.32 0.53
CA THR A 107 11.48 -2.72 0.11
C THR A 107 11.62 -2.93 -1.40
N THR A 108 11.99 -1.87 -2.10
CA THR A 108 12.20 -1.88 -3.54
C THR A 108 13.57 -1.30 -3.89
N SER A 109 14.10 -1.76 -5.01
CA SER A 109 15.38 -1.34 -5.57
C SER A 109 15.24 -1.05 -7.06
N TYR A 110 15.55 0.17 -7.47
CA TYR A 110 15.51 0.62 -8.85
C TYR A 110 16.93 0.87 -9.38
N PRO A 111 17.17 0.66 -10.68
CA PRO A 111 18.43 1.01 -11.31
C PRO A 111 18.56 2.53 -11.51
N GLU A 112 19.80 2.99 -11.62
CA GLU A 112 20.08 4.32 -12.15
C GLU A 112 19.77 4.35 -13.65
N VAL A 113 19.02 5.35 -14.10
CA VAL A 113 18.73 5.56 -15.52
C VAL A 113 19.60 6.68 -16.08
N ALA A 114 19.93 6.64 -17.37
CA ALA A 114 20.73 7.69 -18.00
C ALA A 114 20.00 9.05 -17.98
N ASP A 115 20.77 10.16 -17.88
CA ASP A 115 20.28 11.55 -17.77
C ASP A 115 19.39 12.04 -18.93
N THR A 116 19.24 11.27 -20.00
CA THR A 116 18.42 11.66 -21.16
C THR A 116 16.95 11.31 -20.92
N CYS A 117 16.28 12.06 -20.05
CA CYS A 117 14.84 11.94 -19.86
C CYS A 117 14.10 12.49 -21.08
N SER A 118 13.60 11.60 -21.94
CA SER A 118 12.66 12.03 -22.98
C SER A 118 11.32 12.32 -22.30
N PRO A 119 10.74 13.54 -22.45
CA PRO A 119 9.46 13.85 -21.85
C PRO A 119 8.36 12.92 -22.40
N PRO A 120 7.36 12.56 -21.59
CA PRO A 120 6.23 11.76 -22.06
C PRO A 120 5.54 12.48 -23.23
N ALA A 121 5.25 11.74 -24.30
CA ALA A 121 4.62 12.27 -25.50
C ALA A 121 3.23 12.84 -25.15
N GLY A 122 3.12 14.18 -25.08
CA GLY A 122 1.85 14.86 -24.81
C GLY A 122 1.94 16.20 -24.07
N GLY A 123 3.12 16.62 -23.60
CA GLY A 123 3.32 17.92 -22.94
C GLY A 123 4.00 18.95 -23.84
N GLY A 124 3.42 19.25 -25.00
CA GLY A 124 3.86 20.35 -25.86
C GLY A 124 2.85 21.48 -25.78
N SER A 125 3.25 22.58 -25.13
CA SER A 125 2.57 23.89 -25.14
C SER A 125 2.38 24.46 -26.54
#